data_AF-V4URQ4-F1
#
_entry.id   AF-V4URQ4-F1
#
_cell.length_a   1.000
_cell.length_b   1.000
_cell.length_c   1.000
_cell.angle_alpha   90.00
_cell.angle_beta   90.00
_cell.angle_gamma   90.00
#
_symmetry.space_group_name_H-M   'P 1'
#
loop_
_entity.id
_entity.type
_entity.pdbx_description
1 polymer ?
#
loop_
_entity_poly.entity_id
_entity_poly.type
_entity_poly.pdbx_seq_one_letter_code
_entity_poly.pdbx_strand_id
1 'polypeptide(L)'
;NLSFVINFNFVEVMNDLFLKQKSYMKERARKNVGNRKKLKYNHRGRSLSFLGHREKKRKATGEQPNEIELFYITHFSIKKGWSNAEAQHDYEKMKEMEQEPVAEDGTPLSPKEIVELVVGKNFKGFGFRPTLPTFGSRTSSQVENEMRGIIDSQAKELESTRNELESTRTELGKTCDELKKCQTELTDTRAIVDKQQEHMNKQQERLDRIEKFLFTAP
;
A
#
# COMPACT_ATOMS: atom_id res chain seq x y z
N ASN A 1 -5.01 -30.71 -0.95
CA ASN A 1 -3.84 -30.16 -0.21
C ASN A 1 -3.19 -28.93 -0.86
N LEU A 2 -3.45 -28.59 -2.13
CA LEU A 2 -2.87 -27.41 -2.80
C LEU A 2 -3.37 -26.06 -2.22
N SER A 3 -4.63 -26.00 -1.78
CA SER A 3 -5.24 -24.80 -1.17
C SER A 3 -4.60 -24.39 0.17
N PHE A 4 -4.02 -25.34 0.91
CA PHE A 4 -3.37 -25.05 2.19
C PHE A 4 -1.96 -24.47 1.97
N VAL A 5 -1.23 -24.97 0.98
CA VAL A 5 0.12 -24.49 0.61
C VAL A 5 0.07 -23.07 0.02
N ILE A 6 -0.92 -22.77 -0.82
CA ILE A 6 -1.08 -21.42 -1.40
C ILE A 6 -1.44 -20.38 -0.32
N ASN A 7 -2.32 -20.73 0.62
CA ASN A 7 -2.69 -19.84 1.73
C ASN A 7 -1.51 -19.56 2.68
N PHE A 8 -0.69 -20.59 2.97
CA PHE A 8 0.46 -20.44 3.85
C PHE A 8 1.51 -19.49 3.25
N ASN A 9 1.85 -19.67 1.96
CA ASN A 9 2.78 -18.80 1.24
C ASN A 9 2.29 -17.34 1.13
N PHE A 10 0.99 -17.12 0.94
CA PHE A 10 0.45 -15.77 0.87
C PHE A 10 0.58 -15.02 2.21
N VAL A 11 0.28 -15.71 3.32
CA VAL A 11 0.38 -15.12 4.66
C VAL A 11 1.83 -14.78 5.02
N GLU A 12 2.79 -15.63 4.67
CA GLU A 12 4.22 -15.34 4.88
C GLU A 12 4.69 -14.12 4.08
N VAL A 13 4.36 -14.04 2.79
CA VAL A 13 4.70 -12.90 1.93
C VAL A 13 4.09 -11.59 2.44
N MET A 14 2.84 -11.63 2.89
CA MET A 14 2.18 -10.44 3.44
C MET A 14 2.77 -10.01 4.79
N ASN A 15 3.16 -10.97 5.63
CA ASN A 15 3.85 -10.67 6.89
C ASN A 15 5.23 -10.03 6.63
N ASP A 16 6.00 -10.56 5.69
CA ASP A 16 7.31 -9.99 5.33
C ASP A 16 7.18 -8.57 4.77
N LEU A 17 6.18 -8.34 3.89
CA LEU A 17 5.90 -7.00 3.37
C LEU A 17 5.52 -6.03 4.49
N PHE A 18 4.67 -6.46 5.43
CA PHE A 18 4.28 -5.65 6.58
C PHE A 18 5.47 -5.32 7.49
N LEU A 19 6.33 -6.31 7.78
CA LEU A 19 7.54 -6.11 8.59
C LEU A 19 8.52 -5.17 7.92
N LYS A 20 8.73 -5.32 6.60
CA LYS A 20 9.57 -4.42 5.81
C LYS A 20 9.05 -3.00 5.85
N GLN A 21 7.74 -2.82 5.66
CA GLN A 21 7.10 -1.51 5.74
C GLN A 21 7.25 -0.87 7.14
N LYS A 22 7.04 -1.67 8.20
CA LYS A 22 7.21 -1.23 9.59
C LYS A 22 8.65 -0.79 9.88
N SER A 23 9.63 -1.55 9.40
CA SER A 23 11.06 -1.22 9.57
C SER A 23 11.43 0.08 8.84
N TYR A 24 10.96 0.26 7.60
CA TYR A 24 11.17 1.47 6.80
C TYR A 24 10.61 2.71 7.50
N MET A 25 9.39 2.61 8.03
CA MET A 25 8.75 3.70 8.77
C MET A 25 9.51 4.06 10.05
N LYS A 26 10.02 3.07 10.80
CA LYS A 26 10.85 3.31 11.99
C LYS A 26 12.15 4.04 11.65
N GLU A 27 12.85 3.61 10.60
CA GLU A 27 14.12 4.25 10.19
C GLU A 27 13.88 5.70 9.74
N ARG A 28 12.80 5.95 8.98
CA ARG A 28 12.41 7.30 8.58
C ARG A 28 12.08 8.17 9.79
N ALA A 29 11.38 7.63 10.80
CA ALA A 29 11.10 8.34 12.04
C ALA A 29 12.41 8.69 12.79
N ARG A 30 13.37 7.76 12.87
CA ARG A 30 14.68 8.00 13.49
C ARG A 30 15.45 9.13 12.80
N LYS A 31 15.52 9.09 11.47
CA LYS A 31 16.13 10.16 10.66
C LYS A 31 15.43 11.50 10.87
N ASN A 32 14.10 11.51 10.90
CA ASN A 32 13.32 12.72 11.15
C ASN A 32 13.59 13.33 12.53
N VAL A 33 13.75 12.51 13.58
CA VAL A 33 14.15 12.99 14.91
C VAL A 33 15.53 13.64 14.86
N GLY A 34 16.50 13.00 14.21
CA GLY A 34 17.84 13.55 14.03
C GLY A 34 17.84 14.88 13.26
N ASN A 35 17.04 14.98 12.19
CA ASN A 35 16.90 16.20 11.41
C ASN A 35 16.23 17.33 12.21
N ARG A 36 15.22 17.02 13.04
CA ARG A 36 14.56 18.01 13.91
C ARG A 36 15.52 18.60 14.94
N LYS A 37 16.42 17.79 15.51
CA LYS A 37 17.44 18.27 16.47
C LYS A 37 18.40 19.30 15.87
N LYS A 38 18.56 19.33 14.54
CA LYS A 38 19.44 20.28 13.84
C LYS A 38 18.75 21.60 13.47
N LEU A 39 17.46 21.75 13.73
CA LEU A 39 16.74 22.98 13.42
C LEU A 39 17.10 24.07 14.43
N LYS A 40 17.30 25.30 13.94
CA LYS A 40 17.51 26.48 14.79
C LYS A 40 16.35 26.70 15.76
N TYR A 41 15.12 26.39 15.32
CA TYR A 41 13.94 26.47 16.16
C TYR A 41 13.14 25.17 16.07
N ASN A 42 12.67 24.70 17.23
CA ASN A 42 11.74 23.59 17.28
C ASN A 42 10.30 24.12 17.20
N HIS A 43 9.51 23.61 16.28
CA HIS A 43 8.09 23.98 16.24
C HIS A 43 7.29 23.40 17.41
N ARG A 44 6.42 24.23 17.98
CA ARG A 44 5.38 23.88 18.96
C ARG A 44 3.97 23.82 18.36
N GLY A 45 3.82 24.18 17.09
CA GLY A 45 2.58 24.12 16.30
C GLY A 45 1.96 22.73 16.04
N ARG A 46 2.40 21.70 16.77
CA ARG A 46 1.97 20.29 16.60
C ARG A 46 2.22 19.81 15.15
N SER A 47 1.30 19.02 14.61
CA SER A 47 1.35 18.51 13.23
C SER A 47 0.72 19.48 12.22
N LEU A 48 0.40 20.71 12.61
CA LEU A 48 -0.13 21.72 11.70
C LEU A 48 1.03 22.42 10.99
N SER A 49 0.86 22.66 9.70
CA SER A 49 1.74 23.54 8.93
C SER A 49 1.47 25.00 9.30
N PHE A 50 2.37 25.90 8.92
CA PHE A 50 2.16 27.34 9.03
C PHE A 50 0.87 27.81 8.32
N LEU A 51 0.57 27.27 7.13
CA LEU A 51 -0.69 27.51 6.44
C LEU A 51 -1.89 27.00 7.25
N GLY A 52 -1.76 25.85 7.90
CA GLY A 52 -2.79 25.33 8.81
C GLY A 52 -3.03 26.26 10.00
N HIS A 53 -1.99 26.88 10.55
CA HIS A 53 -2.12 27.88 11.60
C HIS A 53 -2.77 29.18 11.12
N ARG A 54 -2.38 29.68 9.93
CA ARG A 54 -3.03 30.81 9.26
C ARG A 54 -4.52 30.57 9.08
N GLU A 55 -4.87 29.43 8.51
CA GLU A 55 -6.25 29.05 8.25
C GLU A 55 -7.06 28.87 9.54
N LYS A 56 -6.46 28.28 10.57
CA LYS A 56 -7.10 28.11 11.88
C LYS A 56 -7.41 29.47 12.51
N LYS A 57 -6.48 30.42 12.46
CA LYS A 57 -6.74 31.77 12.98
C LYS A 57 -7.79 32.49 12.14
N ARG A 58 -7.70 32.44 10.81
CA ARG A 58 -8.71 33.00 9.89
C ARG A 58 -10.11 32.49 10.18
N LYS A 59 -10.27 31.18 10.46
CA LYS A 59 -11.57 30.61 10.84
C LYS A 59 -12.08 31.07 12.20
N ALA A 60 -11.17 31.38 13.13
CA ALA A 60 -11.53 31.77 14.50
C ALA A 60 -11.83 33.28 14.62
N THR A 61 -11.04 34.14 13.96
CA THR A 61 -11.13 35.60 14.10
C THR A 61 -11.47 36.33 12.80
N GLY A 62 -11.53 35.64 11.65
CA GLY A 62 -11.70 36.26 10.34
C GLY A 62 -10.41 36.83 9.72
N GLU A 63 -9.36 36.96 10.52
CA GLU A 63 -8.12 37.66 10.15
C GLU A 63 -6.95 36.70 9.88
N GLN A 64 -6.06 37.09 8.97
CA GLN A 64 -4.79 36.41 8.77
C GLN A 64 -3.79 36.85 9.85
N PRO A 65 -3.09 35.92 10.53
CA PRO A 65 -2.00 36.30 11.43
C PRO A 65 -0.87 36.92 10.62
N ASN A 66 -0.34 38.04 11.10
CA ASN A 66 0.89 38.63 10.58
C ASN A 66 2.10 37.71 10.87
N GLU A 67 3.25 38.00 10.28
CA GLU A 67 4.43 37.13 10.38
C GLU A 67 4.97 36.99 11.82
N ILE A 68 4.96 38.08 12.60
CA ILE A 68 5.41 38.10 14.01
C ILE A 68 4.48 37.23 14.87
N GLU A 69 3.17 37.36 14.67
CA GLU A 69 2.18 36.58 15.39
C GLU A 69 2.22 35.10 14.97
N LEU A 70 2.40 34.83 13.68
CA LEU A 70 2.58 33.48 13.17
C LEU A 70 3.82 32.83 13.79
N PHE A 71 4.89 33.58 14.03
CA PHE A 71 6.06 33.11 14.76
C PHE A 71 5.70 32.75 16.21
N TYR A 72 4.98 33.61 16.92
CA TYR A 72 4.50 33.36 18.28
C TYR A 72 3.68 32.07 18.39
N ILE A 73 2.62 31.93 17.59
CA ILE A 73 1.71 30.77 17.68
C ILE A 73 2.39 29.44 17.30
N THR A 74 3.50 29.49 16.55
CA THR A 74 4.23 28.29 16.09
C THR A 74 5.39 27.89 17.00
N HIS A 75 5.91 28.79 17.85
CA HIS A 75 7.08 28.53 18.72
C HIS A 75 6.78 28.64 20.21
N PHE A 76 5.71 29.33 20.60
CA PHE A 76 5.24 29.37 21.97
C PHE A 76 4.15 28.34 22.22
N SER A 77 4.16 27.74 23.41
CA SER A 77 3.08 26.90 23.89
C SER A 77 2.69 27.30 25.30
N ILE A 78 1.40 27.53 25.53
CA ILE A 78 0.86 27.85 26.86
C ILE A 78 1.28 26.81 27.92
N LYS A 79 1.41 25.53 27.55
CA LYS A 79 1.78 24.46 28.49
C LYS A 79 3.29 24.27 28.68
N LYS A 80 4.10 24.58 27.66
CA LYS A 80 5.54 24.22 27.63
C LYS A 80 6.46 25.44 27.53
N GLY A 81 5.90 26.64 27.44
CA GLY A 81 6.63 27.87 27.14
C GLY A 81 7.20 27.88 25.72
N TRP A 82 8.28 28.65 25.57
CA TRP A 82 9.03 28.80 24.32
C TRP A 82 9.68 27.50 23.85
N SER A 83 9.93 27.40 22.54
CA SER A 83 10.58 26.24 21.93
C SER A 83 12.03 26.07 22.37
N ASN A 84 12.71 27.19 22.55
CA ASN A 84 14.10 27.37 22.99
C ASN A 84 14.31 28.84 23.39
N ALA A 85 15.43 29.13 24.03
CA ALA A 85 15.77 30.49 24.48
C ALA A 85 15.93 31.45 23.29
N GLU A 86 16.48 30.96 22.17
CA GLU A 86 16.66 31.77 20.96
C GLU A 86 15.34 32.21 20.34
N ALA A 87 14.30 31.36 20.33
CA ALA A 87 12.98 31.78 19.84
C ALA A 87 12.35 32.87 20.71
N GLN A 88 12.57 32.82 22.02
CA GLN A 88 12.08 33.86 22.93
C GLN A 88 12.77 35.18 22.65
N HIS A 89 14.10 35.19 22.66
CA HIS A 89 14.91 36.37 22.38
C HIS A 89 14.57 36.98 21.01
N ASP A 90 14.44 36.15 19.97
CA ASP A 90 14.10 36.61 18.64
C ASP A 90 12.69 37.20 18.57
N TYR A 91 11.71 36.64 19.29
CA TYR A 91 10.38 37.23 19.37
C TYR A 91 10.36 38.57 20.11
N GLU A 92 11.09 38.67 21.23
CA GLU A 92 11.23 39.92 21.99
C GLU A 92 11.86 41.00 21.12
N LYS A 93 12.91 40.67 20.36
CA LYS A 93 13.52 41.58 19.39
C LYS A 93 12.56 41.98 18.26
N MET A 94 11.73 41.07 17.75
CA MET A 94 10.69 41.44 16.78
C MET A 94 9.69 42.44 17.36
N LYS A 95 9.33 42.28 18.64
CA LYS A 95 8.40 43.17 19.33
C LYS A 95 9.00 44.55 19.59
N GLU A 96 10.27 44.62 19.95
CA GLU A 96 11.02 45.88 20.06
C GLU A 96 11.04 46.63 18.72
N MET A 97 11.40 45.95 17.63
CA MET A 97 11.41 46.53 16.28
C MET A 97 10.02 46.92 15.75
N GLU A 98 8.96 46.29 16.26
CA GLU A 98 7.56 46.66 15.93
C GLU A 98 7.15 47.97 16.62
N GLN A 99 7.76 48.33 17.75
CA GLN A 99 7.49 49.60 18.47
C GLN A 99 8.33 50.78 17.95
N GLU A 100 9.52 50.52 17.41
CA GLU A 100 10.41 51.53 16.82
C GLU A 100 10.57 51.31 15.31
N PRO A 101 9.54 51.58 14.48
CA PRO A 101 9.60 51.30 13.05
C PRO A 101 10.40 52.38 12.32
N VAL A 102 11.73 52.36 12.46
CA VAL A 102 12.65 53.21 11.69
C VAL A 102 13.66 52.31 10.98
N ALA A 103 13.48 52.10 9.68
CA ALA A 103 14.54 51.58 8.82
C ALA A 103 15.65 52.64 8.63
N GLU A 104 16.85 52.23 8.21
CA GLU A 104 17.95 53.15 7.87
C GLU A 104 17.57 54.19 6.79
N ASP A 105 16.49 53.95 6.03
CA ASP A 105 15.95 54.81 4.97
C ASP A 105 14.70 55.63 5.39
N GLY A 106 14.25 55.52 6.65
CA GLY A 106 13.08 56.22 7.18
C GLY A 106 11.72 55.58 6.88
N THR A 107 11.67 54.39 6.27
CA THR A 107 10.42 53.67 6.01
C THR A 107 10.01 52.80 7.23
N PRO A 108 8.72 52.76 7.62
CA PRO A 108 8.24 51.82 8.63
C PRO A 108 8.42 50.37 8.17
N LEU A 109 9.13 49.55 8.96
CA LEU A 109 9.35 48.15 8.63
C LEU A 109 8.06 47.34 8.73
N SER A 110 7.76 46.54 7.70
CA SER A 110 6.68 45.57 7.73
C SER A 110 6.96 44.43 8.72
N PRO A 111 5.95 43.84 9.38
CA PRO A 111 6.13 42.64 10.22
C PRO A 111 6.90 41.51 9.53
N LYS A 112 6.74 41.37 8.21
CA LYS A 112 7.49 40.40 7.42
C LYS A 112 8.98 40.73 7.35
N GLU A 113 9.31 42.00 7.15
CA GLU A 113 10.70 42.49 7.06
C GLU A 113 11.38 42.38 8.43
N ILE A 114 10.68 42.73 9.50
CA ILE A 114 11.15 42.56 10.88
C ILE A 114 11.53 41.09 11.13
N VAL A 115 10.65 40.15 10.79
CA VAL A 115 10.93 38.72 10.96
C VAL A 115 12.10 38.27 10.09
N GLU A 116 12.20 38.74 8.84
CA GLU A 116 13.32 38.41 7.95
C GLU A 116 14.66 38.96 8.46
N LEU A 117 14.67 40.13 9.12
CA LEU A 117 15.86 40.73 9.72
C LEU A 117 16.31 39.98 10.99
N VAL A 118 15.38 39.61 11.86
CA VAL A 118 15.70 38.93 13.13
C VAL A 118 16.06 37.46 12.92
N VAL A 119 15.23 36.75 12.17
CA VAL A 119 15.31 35.28 12.04
C VAL A 119 16.10 34.87 10.80
N GLY A 120 16.23 35.78 9.85
CA GLY A 120 16.90 35.59 8.58
C GLY A 120 15.93 35.26 7.45
N LYS A 121 16.23 35.75 6.26
CA LYS A 121 15.48 35.50 5.00
C LYS A 121 15.24 34.02 4.70
N ASN A 122 16.08 33.13 5.22
CA ASN A 122 16.03 31.68 4.99
C ASN A 122 15.19 30.91 6.02
N PHE A 123 14.43 31.61 6.88
CA PHE A 123 13.52 30.93 7.79
C PHE A 123 12.45 30.14 7.01
N LYS A 124 12.56 28.82 7.09
CA LYS A 124 11.70 27.87 6.37
C LYS A 124 10.34 27.84 7.05
N GLY A 125 9.32 28.51 6.50
CA GLY A 125 7.98 28.43 7.08
C GLY A 125 6.93 29.42 6.62
N PHE A 126 7.31 30.63 6.20
CA PHE A 126 6.35 31.71 5.94
C PHE A 126 5.64 31.66 4.58
N GLY A 127 6.02 30.77 3.67
CA GLY A 127 5.40 30.64 2.37
C GLY A 127 6.14 29.69 1.43
N PHE A 128 5.53 29.43 0.27
CA PHE A 128 6.09 28.62 -0.80
C PHE A 128 7.33 29.34 -1.35
N ARG A 129 8.52 28.89 -0.95
CA ARG A 129 9.74 29.24 -1.68
C ARG A 129 9.83 28.22 -2.82
N PRO A 130 9.92 28.64 -4.10
CA PRO A 130 10.31 27.72 -5.17
C PRO A 130 11.65 27.11 -4.77
N THR A 131 11.63 25.90 -4.24
CA THR A 131 12.86 25.15 -4.01
C THR A 131 13.44 24.88 -5.40
N LEU A 132 14.65 25.36 -5.66
CA LEU A 132 15.47 24.79 -6.73
C LEU A 132 15.41 23.27 -6.58
N PRO A 133 15.20 22.51 -7.67
CA PRO A 133 15.12 21.06 -7.59
C PRO A 133 16.37 20.56 -6.87
N THR A 134 16.18 19.99 -5.69
CA THR A 134 17.25 19.38 -4.90
C THR A 134 17.90 18.33 -5.81
N PHE A 135 19.16 18.54 -6.22
CA PHE A 135 19.95 17.50 -6.89
C PHE A 135 19.94 16.26 -5.97
N GLY A 136 19.23 15.21 -6.39
CA GLY A 136 19.02 13.98 -5.63
C GLY A 136 17.60 13.75 -5.09
N SER A 137 16.67 14.69 -5.20
CA SER A 137 15.24 14.37 -5.03
C SER A 137 14.77 13.71 -6.32
N ARG A 138 14.51 12.39 -6.29
CA ARG A 138 13.84 11.71 -7.41
C ARG A 138 12.61 12.53 -7.77
N THR A 139 12.54 13.00 -9.01
CA THR A 139 11.37 13.72 -9.49
C THR A 139 10.17 12.77 -9.42
N SER A 140 8.96 13.31 -9.19
CA SER A 140 7.72 12.52 -9.19
C SER A 140 7.64 11.62 -10.42
N SER A 141 8.06 12.15 -11.57
CA SER A 141 8.15 11.44 -12.85
C SER A 141 9.05 10.21 -12.83
N GLN A 142 10.19 10.24 -12.13
CA GLN A 142 11.11 9.09 -12.08
C GLN A 142 10.52 7.95 -11.23
N VAL A 143 9.91 8.30 -10.09
CA VAL A 143 9.22 7.32 -9.24
C VAL A 143 8.00 6.76 -9.97
N GLU A 144 7.23 7.60 -10.67
CA GLU A 144 6.09 7.17 -11.46
C GLU A 144 6.48 6.24 -12.61
N ASN A 145 7.58 6.51 -13.30
CA ASN A 145 8.08 5.65 -14.38
C ASN A 145 8.60 4.30 -13.86
N GLU A 146 9.34 4.28 -12.74
CA GLU A 146 9.75 3.03 -12.09
C GLU A 146 8.52 2.21 -11.65
N MET A 147 7.52 2.87 -11.07
CA MET A 147 6.30 2.20 -10.62
C MET A 147 5.46 1.69 -11.79
N ARG A 148 5.39 2.43 -12.90
CA ARG A 148 4.78 1.99 -14.17
C ARG A 148 5.47 0.73 -14.69
N GLY A 149 6.80 0.73 -14.75
CA GLY A 149 7.57 -0.42 -15.24
C GLY A 149 7.34 -1.69 -14.40
N ILE A 150 7.23 -1.54 -13.07
CA ILE A 150 6.91 -2.67 -12.18
C ILE A 150 5.48 -3.18 -12.45
N ILE A 151 4.50 -2.28 -12.58
CA ILE A 151 3.11 -2.63 -12.88
C ILE A 151 3.01 -3.35 -14.23
N ASP A 152 3.67 -2.84 -15.26
CA ASP A 152 3.65 -3.43 -16.60
C ASP A 152 4.30 -4.83 -16.61
N SER A 153 5.39 -5.01 -15.86
CA SER A 153 6.04 -6.32 -15.71
C SER A 153 5.13 -7.32 -14.99
N GLN A 154 4.47 -6.90 -13.90
CA GLN A 154 3.54 -7.75 -13.17
C GLN A 154 2.30 -8.10 -14.00
N ALA A 155 1.80 -7.16 -14.80
CA ALA A 155 0.68 -7.40 -15.72
C ALA A 155 1.04 -8.48 -16.76
N LYS A 156 2.25 -8.41 -17.32
CA LYS A 156 2.74 -9.42 -18.28
C LYS A 156 2.87 -10.81 -17.68
N GLU A 157 3.39 -10.94 -16.46
CA GLU A 157 3.48 -12.25 -15.79
C GLU A 157 2.10 -12.82 -15.46
N LEU A 158 1.17 -11.97 -14.98
CA LEU A 158 -0.22 -12.38 -14.74
C LEU A 158 -0.92 -12.84 -16.02
N GLU A 159 -0.64 -12.18 -17.15
CA GLU A 159 -1.20 -12.58 -18.43
C GLU A 159 -0.60 -13.90 -18.94
N SER A 160 0.71 -14.11 -18.78
CA SER A 160 1.36 -15.40 -19.10
C SER A 160 0.77 -16.54 -18.28
N THR A 161 0.66 -16.38 -16.96
CA THR A 161 0.11 -17.42 -16.07
C THR A 161 -1.36 -17.71 -16.35
N ARG A 162 -2.14 -16.68 -16.76
CA ARG A 162 -3.53 -16.85 -17.19
C ARG A 162 -3.63 -17.68 -18.46
N ASN A 163 -2.78 -17.43 -19.44
CA ASN A 163 -2.77 -18.18 -20.70
C ASN A 163 -2.39 -19.66 -20.47
N GLU A 164 -1.43 -19.93 -19.59
CA GLU A 164 -1.08 -21.30 -19.19
C GLU A 164 -2.23 -22.00 -18.48
N LEU A 165 -2.92 -21.33 -17.56
CA LEU A 165 -4.12 -21.87 -16.90
C LEU A 165 -5.26 -22.15 -17.88
N GLU A 166 -5.44 -21.30 -18.89
CA GLU A 166 -6.45 -21.51 -19.91
C GLU A 166 -6.10 -22.70 -20.79
N SER A 167 -4.85 -22.85 -21.20
CA SER A 167 -4.35 -24.03 -21.93
C SER A 167 -4.59 -25.32 -21.14
N THR A 168 -4.18 -25.40 -19.88
CA THR A 168 -4.39 -26.59 -19.03
C THR A 168 -5.88 -26.90 -18.82
N ARG A 169 -6.73 -25.87 -18.71
CA ARG A 169 -8.19 -26.05 -18.63
C ARG A 169 -8.77 -26.66 -19.90
N THR A 170 -8.30 -26.24 -21.08
CA THR A 170 -8.75 -26.82 -22.35
C THR A 170 -8.34 -28.29 -22.51
N GLU A 171 -7.12 -28.64 -22.09
CA GLU A 171 -6.64 -30.02 -22.10
C GLU A 171 -7.45 -30.89 -21.14
N LEU A 172 -7.69 -30.42 -19.91
CA LEU A 172 -8.57 -31.09 -18.95
C LEU A 172 -9.97 -31.32 -19.52
N GLY A 173 -10.53 -30.35 -20.23
CA GLY A 173 -11.80 -30.50 -20.95
C GLY A 173 -11.80 -31.68 -21.91
N LYS A 174 -10.77 -31.77 -22.78
CA LYS A 174 -10.62 -32.87 -23.74
C LYS A 174 -10.52 -34.24 -23.03
N THR A 175 -9.68 -34.33 -21.99
CA THR A 175 -9.54 -35.58 -21.23
C THR A 175 -10.83 -36.01 -20.55
N CYS A 176 -11.64 -35.06 -20.08
CA CYS A 176 -12.94 -35.35 -19.48
C CYS A 176 -13.92 -35.93 -20.51
N ASP A 177 -13.93 -35.39 -21.73
CA ASP A 177 -14.78 -35.89 -22.81
C ASP A 177 -14.35 -37.28 -23.29
N GLU A 178 -13.04 -37.53 -23.41
CA GLU A 178 -12.49 -38.86 -23.69
C GLU A 178 -12.86 -39.87 -22.60
N LEU A 179 -12.78 -39.46 -21.33
CA LEU A 179 -13.13 -40.33 -20.20
C LEU A 179 -14.62 -40.66 -20.21
N LYS A 180 -15.50 -39.70 -20.49
CA LYS A 180 -16.94 -39.95 -20.67
C LYS A 180 -17.20 -40.96 -21.78
N LYS A 181 -16.51 -40.83 -22.91
CA LYS A 181 -16.63 -41.78 -24.03
C LYS A 181 -16.19 -43.19 -23.61
N CYS A 182 -15.03 -43.33 -22.98
CA CYS A 182 -14.55 -44.62 -22.45
C CYS A 182 -15.55 -45.21 -21.44
N GLN A 183 -16.17 -44.36 -20.62
CA GLN A 183 -17.16 -44.80 -19.65
C GLN A 183 -18.43 -45.34 -20.32
N THR A 184 -18.90 -44.72 -21.40
CA THR A 184 -20.05 -45.24 -22.16
C THR A 184 -19.72 -46.59 -22.83
N GLU A 185 -18.52 -46.74 -23.39
CA GLU A 185 -18.08 -48.01 -23.99
C GLU A 185 -17.95 -49.12 -22.92
N LEU A 186 -17.47 -48.79 -21.72
CA LEU A 186 -17.43 -49.71 -20.59
C LEU A 186 -18.82 -50.14 -20.11
N THR A 187 -19.80 -49.23 -20.10
CA THR A 187 -21.17 -49.61 -19.75
C THR A 187 -21.80 -50.53 -20.79
N ASP A 188 -21.54 -50.28 -22.08
CA ASP A 188 -22.06 -51.10 -23.18
C ASP A 188 -21.45 -52.50 -23.16
N THR A 189 -20.12 -52.59 -22.99
CA THR A 189 -19.43 -53.89 -22.87
C THR A 189 -19.90 -54.68 -21.67
N ARG A 190 -20.12 -54.02 -20.53
CA ARG A 190 -20.69 -54.67 -19.34
C ARG A 190 -22.07 -55.26 -19.61
N ALA A 191 -22.96 -54.50 -20.28
CA ALA A 191 -24.28 -55.01 -20.64
C ALA A 191 -24.23 -56.22 -21.59
N ILE A 192 -23.24 -56.28 -22.48
CA ILE A 192 -23.02 -57.44 -23.36
C ILE A 192 -22.57 -58.65 -22.53
N VAL A 193 -21.62 -58.47 -21.61
CA VAL A 193 -21.12 -59.54 -20.73
C VAL A 193 -22.26 -60.10 -19.87
N ASP A 194 -23.11 -59.23 -19.30
CA ASP A 194 -24.26 -59.67 -18.49
C ASP A 194 -25.23 -60.56 -19.31
N LYS A 195 -25.52 -60.18 -20.57
CA LYS A 195 -26.33 -61.00 -21.48
C LYS A 195 -25.68 -62.34 -21.82
N GLN A 196 -24.37 -62.35 -22.06
CA GLN A 196 -23.62 -63.59 -22.32
C GLN A 196 -23.64 -64.52 -21.11
N GLN A 197 -23.50 -63.96 -19.90
CA GLN A 197 -23.59 -64.71 -18.65
C GLN A 197 -24.98 -65.33 -18.47
N GLU A 198 -26.06 -64.60 -18.73
CA GLU A 198 -27.43 -65.16 -18.70
C GLU A 198 -27.60 -66.32 -19.69
N HIS A 199 -27.05 -66.18 -20.90
CA HIS A 199 -27.10 -67.23 -21.91
C HIS A 199 -26.34 -68.49 -21.46
N MET A 200 -25.12 -68.33 -20.91
CA MET A 200 -24.37 -69.46 -20.34
C MET A 200 -25.12 -70.14 -19.20
N ASN A 201 -25.72 -69.36 -18.29
CA ASN A 201 -26.52 -69.91 -17.19
C ASN A 201 -27.70 -70.75 -17.72
N LYS A 202 -28.43 -70.26 -18.74
CA LYS A 202 -29.51 -71.02 -19.40
C LYS A 202 -29.01 -72.29 -20.07
N GLN A 203 -27.82 -72.25 -20.69
CA GLN A 203 -27.22 -73.45 -21.28
C GLN A 203 -26.83 -74.47 -20.20
N GLN A 204 -26.27 -74.03 -19.09
CA GLN A 204 -25.94 -74.89 -17.95
C GLN A 204 -27.20 -75.56 -17.39
N GLU A 205 -28.27 -74.81 -17.13
CA GLU A 205 -29.54 -75.38 -16.66
C GLU A 205 -30.13 -76.43 -17.64
N ARG A 206 -29.93 -76.24 -18.96
CA ARG A 206 -30.35 -77.24 -19.96
C ARG A 206 -29.53 -78.52 -19.86
N LEU A 207 -28.21 -78.39 -19.69
CA LEU A 207 -27.32 -79.54 -19.49
C LEU A 207 -27.71 -80.30 -18.22
N ASP A 208 -27.92 -79.61 -17.11
CA ASP A 208 -28.33 -80.21 -15.83
C ASP A 208 -29.67 -80.96 -15.97
N ARG A 209 -30.62 -80.43 -16.76
CA ARG A 209 -31.89 -81.13 -17.06
C ARG A 209 -31.69 -82.40 -17.89
N ILE A 210 -30.81 -82.37 -18.90
CA ILE A 210 -30.50 -83.54 -19.74
C ILE A 210 -29.79 -84.60 -18.90
N GLU A 211 -28.79 -84.20 -18.11
CA GLU A 211 -28.08 -85.09 -17.20
C GLU A 211 -29.05 -85.77 -16.24
N LYS A 212 -29.94 -85.00 -15.60
CA LYS A 212 -30.98 -85.57 -14.74
C LYS A 212 -31.84 -86.59 -15.50
N PHE A 213 -32.31 -86.28 -16.71
CA PHE A 213 -33.12 -87.20 -17.50
C PHE A 213 -32.39 -88.52 -17.84
N LEU A 214 -31.11 -88.44 -18.20
CA LEU A 214 -30.29 -89.61 -18.53
C LEU A 214 -29.99 -90.49 -17.31
N PHE A 215 -29.85 -89.90 -16.12
CA PHE A 215 -29.49 -90.62 -14.88
C PHE A 215 -30.66 -90.95 -13.94
N THR A 216 -31.90 -90.56 -14.27
CA THR A 216 -33.11 -90.91 -13.48
C THR A 216 -34.18 -91.70 -14.26
N ALA A 217 -33.93 -92.08 -15.52
CA ALA A 217 -34.77 -93.03 -16.22
C ALA A 217 -34.51 -94.47 -15.68
N PRO A 218 -35.55 -95.22 -15.26
CA PRO A 218 -35.41 -96.57 -14.71
C PRO A 218 -34.98 -97.61 -15.75
#